data_AF-A0AAD1TE17-F1
#
_entry.id   AF-A0AAD1TE17-F1
#
_cell.length_a   1.000
_cell.length_b   1.000
_cell.length_c   1.000
_cell.angle_alpha   90.00
_cell.angle_beta   90.00
_cell.angle_gamma   90.00
#
_symmetry.space_group_name_H-M   'P 1'
#
loop_
_entity.id
_entity.type
_entity.pdbx_description
1 polymer ?
#
loop_
_entity_poly.entity_id
_entity_poly.type
_entity_poly.pdbx_seq_one_letter_code
_entity_poly.pdbx_strand_id
1 'polypeptide(L)'
;SGALADIAKTLTISEDQAQAVLWPRTANELSHTNTAKDLYNDLMKLRRHEMDLDLHGIFISDYYRARRIPRGFRVRNAPTIGRQNPELCKKWMNIANKSSLDWMVIVGEEVGKELILIKHSIQEFETTNTLALQLAAATTQMLKLQDDINKYKNELIWFKKQKLAKVNHDYQYHQLISASDAETKEDKTRTGSTPFLEGDTFPQESPGTSRMDTRGARRMQSPAEGKREERNTSYRGKPPLRKR
;
A
#
# COMPACT_ATOMS: atom_id res chain seq x y z
N SER A 1 18.05 -64.59 -25.95
CA SER A 1 18.62 -63.57 -25.04
C SER A 1 19.11 -62.44 -25.92
N GLY A 2 18.32 -61.42 -26.22
CA GLY A 2 17.87 -60.39 -25.28
C GLY A 2 18.47 -59.07 -25.77
N ALA A 3 17.78 -58.44 -26.74
CA ALA A 3 18.08 -57.13 -27.25
C ALA A 3 17.92 -56.09 -26.12
N LEU A 4 18.92 -55.24 -25.88
CA LEU A 4 18.81 -53.98 -25.16
C LEU A 4 20.16 -53.26 -25.19
N ALA A 5 20.25 -52.20 -26.01
CA ALA A 5 20.90 -50.92 -25.71
C ALA A 5 21.27 -50.18 -27.01
N ASP A 6 20.28 -49.88 -27.85
CA ASP A 6 20.40 -48.74 -28.74
C ASP A 6 20.05 -47.49 -27.91
N ILE A 7 20.98 -47.10 -27.04
CA ILE A 7 20.86 -45.90 -26.22
C ILE A 7 21.11 -44.72 -27.16
N ALA A 8 20.11 -43.87 -27.33
CA ALA A 8 20.19 -42.68 -28.14
C ALA A 8 21.45 -41.87 -27.79
N LYS A 9 22.36 -41.70 -28.75
CA LYS A 9 23.52 -40.80 -28.63
C LYS A 9 22.99 -39.37 -28.53
N THR A 10 22.89 -38.85 -27.32
CA THR A 10 22.62 -37.42 -27.10
C THR A 10 23.84 -36.63 -27.55
N LEU A 11 23.66 -35.77 -28.56
CA LEU A 11 24.68 -34.82 -28.99
C LEU A 11 25.02 -33.88 -27.82
N THR A 12 26.24 -34.00 -27.31
CA THR A 12 26.79 -33.06 -26.32
C THR A 12 27.22 -31.79 -27.07
N ILE A 13 26.33 -30.81 -27.13
CA ILE A 13 26.65 -29.46 -27.64
C ILE A 13 27.58 -28.82 -26.61
N SER A 14 28.75 -28.32 -27.03
CA SER A 14 29.65 -27.60 -26.13
C SER A 14 29.10 -26.21 -25.79
N GLU A 15 29.52 -25.63 -24.66
CA GLU A 15 29.07 -24.29 -24.24
C GLU A 15 29.33 -23.24 -25.32
N ASP A 16 30.46 -23.33 -26.02
CA ASP A 16 30.82 -22.43 -27.12
C ASP A 16 29.89 -22.58 -28.33
N GLN A 17 29.45 -23.80 -28.62
CA GLN A 17 28.48 -24.07 -29.70
C GLN A 17 27.07 -23.60 -29.31
N ALA A 18 26.70 -23.75 -28.03
CA ALA A 18 25.44 -23.22 -27.52
C ALA A 18 25.44 -21.70 -27.63
N GLN A 19 26.48 -21.02 -27.16
CA GLN A 19 26.59 -19.55 -27.21
C GLN A 19 26.61 -19.00 -28.64
N ALA A 20 27.15 -19.76 -29.61
CA ALA A 20 27.14 -19.39 -31.03
C ALA A 20 25.76 -19.48 -31.70
N VAL A 21 24.86 -20.32 -31.17
CA VAL A 21 23.49 -20.51 -31.69
C VAL A 21 22.46 -19.68 -30.94
N LEU A 22 22.72 -19.36 -29.67
CA LEU A 22 21.87 -18.51 -28.85
C LEU A 22 21.81 -17.09 -29.45
N TRP A 23 20.60 -16.52 -29.46
CA TRP A 23 20.38 -15.19 -30.00
C TRP A 23 21.17 -14.18 -29.17
N PRO A 24 21.95 -13.27 -29.79
CA PRO A 24 22.75 -12.30 -29.07
C PRO A 24 21.90 -11.27 -28.32
N ARG A 25 20.61 -11.14 -28.67
CA ARG A 25 19.66 -10.29 -27.94
C ARG A 25 19.07 -11.03 -26.77
N THR A 26 19.23 -10.47 -25.58
CA THR A 26 18.53 -10.94 -24.39
C THR A 26 17.11 -10.37 -24.34
N ALA A 27 16.20 -11.02 -23.61
CA ALA A 27 14.83 -10.53 -23.44
C ALA A 27 14.75 -9.11 -22.85
N ASN A 28 15.80 -8.64 -22.17
CA ASN A 28 15.95 -7.27 -21.66
C ASN A 28 16.14 -6.22 -22.76
N GLU A 29 16.59 -6.60 -23.96
CA GLU A 29 16.80 -5.70 -25.10
C GLU A 29 15.55 -5.50 -25.96
N LEU A 30 14.47 -6.24 -25.68
CA LEU A 30 13.14 -5.94 -26.19
C LEU A 30 12.62 -4.72 -25.41
N SER A 31 13.16 -3.55 -25.77
CA SER A 31 12.74 -2.25 -25.25
C SER A 31 11.22 -2.19 -25.17
N HIS A 32 10.67 -2.22 -23.94
CA HIS A 32 9.32 -1.75 -23.71
C HIS A 32 9.32 -0.30 -24.19
N THR A 33 8.64 -0.04 -25.30
CA THR A 33 8.29 1.34 -25.64
C THR A 33 7.32 1.77 -24.54
N ASN A 34 7.84 2.39 -23.47
CA ASN A 34 7.04 2.82 -22.35
C ASN A 34 5.92 3.70 -22.92
N THR A 35 4.68 3.22 -22.83
CA THR A 35 3.54 3.98 -23.31
C THR A 35 3.45 5.25 -22.47
N ALA A 36 2.92 6.35 -23.01
CA ALA A 36 2.67 7.56 -22.21
C ALA A 36 1.89 7.27 -20.91
N LYS A 37 1.01 6.25 -20.94
CA LYS A 37 0.28 5.75 -19.78
C LYS A 37 1.17 5.05 -18.74
N ASP A 38 2.18 4.31 -19.17
CA ASP A 38 3.10 3.61 -18.27
C ASP A 38 4.00 4.63 -17.57
N LEU A 39 4.54 5.59 -18.34
CA LEU A 39 5.29 6.71 -17.80
C LEU A 39 4.48 7.53 -16.79
N TYR A 40 3.22 7.78 -17.10
CA TYR A 40 2.28 8.43 -16.18
C TYR A 40 2.14 7.66 -14.86
N ASN A 41 1.88 6.35 -14.94
CA ASN A 41 1.64 5.54 -13.75
C ASN A 41 2.88 5.44 -12.87
N ASP A 42 4.05 5.27 -13.46
CA ASP A 42 5.29 5.13 -12.72
C ASP A 42 5.72 6.45 -12.06
N LEU A 43 5.62 7.56 -12.78
CA LEU A 43 5.84 8.88 -12.20
C LEU A 43 4.82 9.18 -11.09
N MET A 44 3.55 8.78 -11.27
CA MET A 44 2.52 8.92 -10.23
C MET A 44 2.87 8.15 -8.96
N LYS A 45 3.32 6.90 -9.08
CA LYS A 45 3.71 6.08 -7.92
C LYS A 45 4.87 6.71 -7.17
N LEU A 46 5.91 7.13 -7.89
CA LEU A 46 7.09 7.77 -7.28
C LEU A 46 6.71 9.06 -6.55
N ARG A 47 5.89 9.91 -7.18
CA ARG A 47 5.41 11.16 -6.58
C ARG A 47 4.50 10.93 -5.36
N ARG A 48 3.61 9.94 -5.40
CA ARG A 48 2.81 9.58 -4.22
C ARG A 48 3.70 9.14 -3.06
N HIS A 49 4.69 8.30 -3.34
CA HIS A 49 5.63 7.81 -2.32
C HIS A 49 6.44 8.95 -1.70
N GLU A 50 6.95 9.87 -2.52
CA GLU A 50 7.61 11.10 -2.05
C GLU A 50 6.72 11.88 -1.08
N MET A 51 5.45 12.07 -1.41
CA MET A 51 4.50 12.83 -0.59
C MET A 51 4.11 12.13 0.70
N ASP A 52 3.96 10.80 0.65
CA ASP A 52 3.72 9.98 1.84
C ASP A 52 4.86 10.13 2.84
N LEU A 53 6.10 10.03 2.38
CA LEU A 53 7.31 10.19 3.19
C LEU A 53 7.45 11.61 3.73
N ASP A 54 7.32 12.62 2.87
CA ASP A 54 7.46 14.04 3.26
C ASP A 54 6.43 14.42 4.33
N LEU A 55 5.15 14.11 4.10
CA LEU A 55 4.10 14.36 5.08
C LEU A 55 4.25 13.48 6.33
N HIS A 56 4.76 12.26 6.21
CA HIS A 56 5.04 11.45 7.39
C HIS A 56 6.12 12.09 8.27
N GLY A 57 7.22 12.55 7.69
CA GLY A 57 8.31 13.23 8.38
C GLY A 57 7.88 14.54 9.04
N ILE A 58 7.08 15.35 8.33
CA ILE A 58 6.49 16.59 8.88
C ILE A 58 5.66 16.28 10.13
N PHE A 59 4.72 15.34 10.03
CA PHE A 59 3.85 15.03 11.16
C PHE A 59 4.61 14.39 12.33
N ILE A 60 5.59 13.50 12.07
CA ILE A 60 6.47 12.97 13.13
C ILE A 60 7.18 14.11 13.87
N SER A 61 7.71 15.08 13.12
CA SER A 61 8.39 16.25 13.68
C SER A 61 7.47 17.10 14.56
N ASP A 62 6.24 17.34 14.09
CA ASP A 62 5.24 18.10 14.85
C ASP A 62 4.83 17.37 16.14
N TYR A 63 4.61 16.06 16.06
CA TYR A 63 4.34 15.22 17.23
C TYR A 63 5.48 15.30 18.26
N TYR A 64 6.73 15.18 17.79
CA TYR A 64 7.91 15.22 18.65
C TYR A 64 8.04 16.59 19.36
N ARG A 65 7.93 17.69 18.62
CA ARG A 65 7.99 19.06 19.14
C ARG A 65 6.89 19.32 20.17
N ALA A 66 5.69 18.81 19.93
CA ALA A 66 4.56 18.91 20.84
C ALA A 66 4.62 17.93 22.03
N ARG A 67 5.65 17.06 22.10
CA ARG A 67 5.76 15.95 23.07
C ARG A 67 4.52 15.06 23.10
N ARG A 68 3.91 14.83 21.93
CA ARG A 68 2.73 13.96 21.76
C ARG A 68 3.12 12.67 21.07
N ILE A 69 2.77 11.53 21.66
CA ILE A 69 3.09 10.20 21.13
C ILE A 69 1.89 9.70 20.30
N PRO A 70 2.03 9.51 18.98
CA PRO A 70 0.99 8.91 18.16
C PRO A 70 0.64 7.51 18.64
N ARG A 71 -0.61 7.07 18.44
CA ARG A 71 -1.09 5.77 18.96
C ARG A 71 -0.20 4.58 18.57
N GLY A 72 0.37 4.58 17.36
CA GLY A 72 1.26 3.52 16.88
C GLY A 72 2.63 3.48 17.58
N PHE A 73 3.06 4.56 18.22
CA PHE A 73 4.32 4.63 18.97
C PHE A 73 4.15 4.40 20.48
N ARG A 74 2.90 4.32 20.98
CA ARG A 74 2.66 4.19 22.42
C ARG A 74 2.99 2.77 22.89
N VAL A 75 4.01 2.65 23.74
CA VAL A 75 4.34 1.40 24.40
C VAL A 75 3.35 1.18 25.56
N ARG A 76 2.48 0.18 25.44
CA ARG A 76 1.47 -0.18 26.46
C ARG A 76 1.92 -1.36 27.32
N ASN A 77 3.13 -1.29 27.84
CA ASN A 77 3.66 -2.32 28.72
C ASN A 77 3.63 -1.79 30.15
N ALA A 78 2.96 -2.48 31.07
CA ALA A 78 2.99 -2.20 32.50
C ALA A 78 4.08 -3.06 33.16
N PRO A 79 4.67 -2.63 34.29
CA PRO A 79 5.60 -3.47 35.02
C PRO A 79 4.89 -4.73 35.51
N THR A 80 5.53 -5.89 35.34
CA THR A 80 5.01 -7.18 35.83
C THR A 80 5.07 -7.27 37.35
N ILE A 81 6.12 -6.71 37.95
CA ILE A 81 6.35 -6.69 39.40
C ILE A 81 6.13 -5.26 39.91
N GLY A 82 5.38 -5.12 41.00
CA GLY A 82 5.12 -3.82 41.64
C GLY A 82 4.08 -2.96 40.94
N ARG A 83 3.13 -3.57 40.20
CA ARG A 83 2.02 -2.86 39.54
C ARG A 83 1.14 -2.07 40.52
N GLN A 84 1.04 -2.54 41.77
CA GLN A 84 0.29 -1.87 42.84
C GLN A 84 1.03 -0.65 43.40
N ASN A 85 2.31 -0.46 43.08
CA ASN A 85 3.05 0.72 43.50
C ASN A 85 2.86 1.85 42.45
N PRO A 86 2.06 2.89 42.76
CA PRO A 86 1.76 3.95 41.81
C PRO A 86 3.01 4.75 41.40
N GLU A 87 4.01 4.88 42.29
CA GLU A 87 5.26 5.57 41.98
C GLU A 87 6.11 4.78 40.98
N LEU A 88 6.17 3.45 41.13
CA LEU A 88 6.88 2.59 40.19
C LEU A 88 6.21 2.64 38.81
N CYS A 89 4.89 2.50 38.76
CA CYS A 89 4.12 2.61 37.53
C CYS A 89 4.34 3.97 36.84
N LYS A 90 4.37 5.07 37.60
CA LYS A 90 4.67 6.40 37.07
C LYS A 90 6.09 6.48 36.47
N LYS A 91 7.10 5.98 37.18
CA LYS A 91 8.49 5.93 36.68
C LYS A 91 8.61 5.07 35.41
N TRP A 92 7.96 3.91 35.41
CA TRP A 92 7.90 3.01 34.26
C TRP A 92 7.28 3.69 33.04
N MET A 93 6.14 4.35 33.23
CA MET A 93 5.47 5.10 32.17
C MET A 93 6.34 6.22 31.61
N ASN A 94 7.10 6.92 32.45
CA ASN A 94 8.04 7.94 31.98
C ASN A 94 9.15 7.35 31.10
N ILE A 95 9.69 6.18 31.46
CA ILE A 95 10.69 5.46 30.66
C ILE A 95 10.10 5.02 29.32
N ALA A 96 8.89 4.44 29.34
CA ALA A 96 8.18 4.02 28.14
C ALA A 96 7.86 5.20 27.21
N ASN A 97 7.43 6.33 27.76
CA ASN A 97 7.17 7.54 26.98
C ASN A 97 8.46 8.12 26.38
N LYS A 98 9.57 8.10 27.13
CA LYS A 98 10.87 8.52 26.61
C LYS A 98 11.30 7.63 25.43
N SER A 99 11.24 6.31 25.59
CA SER A 99 11.61 5.40 24.51
C SER A 99 10.72 5.57 23.28
N SER A 100 9.40 5.77 23.46
CA SER A 100 8.48 6.11 22.36
C SER A 100 8.90 7.36 21.59
N LEU A 101 9.37 8.41 22.29
CA LEU A 101 9.89 9.62 21.64
C LEU A 101 11.20 9.36 20.90
N ASP A 102 12.09 8.55 21.46
CA ASP A 102 13.34 8.16 20.81
C ASP A 102 13.06 7.34 19.54
N TRP A 103 12.08 6.43 19.57
CA TRP A 103 11.60 5.70 18.39
C TRP A 103 11.09 6.64 17.29
N MET A 104 10.39 7.72 17.65
CA MET A 104 9.93 8.71 16.67
C MET A 104 11.10 9.40 15.96
N VAL A 105 12.19 9.68 16.68
CA VAL A 105 13.40 10.29 16.09
C VAL A 105 14.06 9.31 15.12
N ILE A 106 14.22 8.05 15.52
CA ILE A 106 14.81 7.00 14.67
C ILE A 106 14.00 6.83 13.38
N VAL A 107 12.67 6.73 13.49
CA VAL A 107 11.80 6.63 12.31
C VAL A 107 11.88 7.89 11.45
N GLY A 108 11.93 9.08 12.07
CA GLY A 108 12.09 10.33 11.34
C GLY A 108 13.40 10.40 10.53
N GLU A 109 14.50 9.88 11.09
CA GLU A 109 15.78 9.76 10.39
C GLU A 109 15.67 8.82 9.18
N GLU A 110 15.05 7.66 9.35
CA GLU A 110 14.90 6.69 8.27
C GLU A 110 14.01 7.22 7.14
N VAL A 111 12.90 7.87 7.48
CA VAL A 111 12.05 8.58 6.51
C VAL A 111 12.85 9.64 5.73
N GLY A 112 13.76 10.35 6.40
CA GLY A 112 14.65 11.33 5.76
C GLY A 112 15.59 10.69 4.74
N LYS A 113 16.19 9.54 5.05
CA LYS A 113 17.05 8.78 4.13
C LYS A 113 16.26 8.29 2.92
N GLU A 114 15.10 7.68 3.16
CA GLU A 114 14.24 7.17 2.09
C GLU A 114 13.73 8.30 1.18
N LEU A 115 13.43 9.48 1.74
CA LEU A 115 13.01 10.64 0.98
C LEU A 115 14.11 11.16 0.04
N ILE A 116 15.39 11.04 0.41
CA ILE A 116 16.51 11.39 -0.47
C ILE A 116 16.58 10.39 -1.63
N LEU A 117 16.44 9.09 -1.34
CA LEU A 117 16.47 8.03 -2.36
C LEU A 117 15.32 8.20 -3.37
N ILE A 118 14.09 8.43 -2.91
CA ILE A 118 12.95 8.58 -3.83
C ILE A 118 13.08 9.84 -4.70
N LYS A 119 13.60 10.94 -4.15
CA LYS A 119 13.87 12.15 -4.93
C LYS A 119 14.92 11.91 -6.01
N HIS A 120 15.96 11.15 -5.69
CA HIS A 120 16.94 10.71 -6.68
C HIS A 120 16.28 9.83 -7.76
N SER A 121 15.48 8.84 -7.38
CA SER A 121 14.76 7.98 -8.34
C SER A 121 13.80 8.76 -9.24
N ILE A 122 13.11 9.78 -8.72
CA ILE A 122 12.27 10.68 -9.52
C ILE A 122 13.13 11.44 -10.53
N GLN A 123 14.25 12.03 -10.10
CA GLN A 123 15.14 12.78 -10.98
C GLN A 123 15.75 11.88 -12.06
N GLU A 124 16.18 10.67 -11.70
CA GLU A 124 16.71 9.68 -12.65
C GLU A 124 15.64 9.24 -13.66
N PHE A 125 14.40 9.03 -13.19
CA PHE A 125 13.28 8.70 -14.06
C PHE A 125 12.97 9.84 -15.04
N GLU A 126 12.92 11.08 -14.55
CA GLU A 126 12.63 12.27 -15.38
C GLU A 126 13.74 12.52 -16.41
N THR A 127 15.01 12.37 -16.02
CA THR A 127 16.17 12.53 -16.93
C THR A 127 16.21 11.42 -17.99
N THR A 128 16.01 10.16 -17.61
CA THR A 128 15.99 9.02 -18.54
C THR A 128 14.83 9.13 -19.54
N ASN A 129 13.68 9.62 -19.09
CA ASN A 129 12.47 9.71 -19.92
C ASN A 129 12.19 11.12 -20.43
N THR A 130 13.16 12.05 -20.40
CA THR A 130 12.91 13.48 -20.69
C THR A 130 12.22 13.71 -22.02
N LEU A 131 12.70 13.09 -23.11
CA LEU A 131 12.10 13.26 -24.44
C LEU A 131 10.67 12.69 -24.51
N ALA A 132 10.44 11.52 -23.90
CA ALA A 132 9.13 10.89 -23.86
C ALA A 132 8.14 11.67 -22.99
N LEU A 133 8.60 12.22 -21.87
CA LEU A 133 7.83 13.09 -20.98
C LEU A 133 7.52 14.43 -21.64
N GLN A 134 8.44 15.04 -22.41
CA GLN A 134 8.16 16.27 -23.16
C GLN A 134 7.10 16.04 -24.24
N LEU A 135 7.18 14.93 -24.97
CA LEU A 135 6.17 14.54 -25.95
C LEU A 135 4.82 14.28 -25.28
N ALA A 136 4.82 13.58 -24.14
CA ALA A 136 3.61 13.33 -23.34
C ALA A 136 3.08 14.60 -22.64
N ALA A 137 3.92 15.58 -22.33
CA ALA A 137 3.53 16.85 -21.73
C ALA A 137 2.70 17.71 -22.68
N ALA A 138 2.91 17.56 -23.99
CA ALA A 138 2.04 18.14 -25.02
C ALA A 138 0.65 17.49 -25.06
N THR A 139 0.43 16.39 -24.32
CA THR A 139 -0.87 15.71 -24.22
C THR A 139 -1.55 16.02 -22.88
N THR A 140 -2.90 16.00 -22.88
CA THR A 140 -3.75 16.22 -21.69
C THR A 140 -3.41 15.32 -20.49
N GLN A 141 -2.67 14.23 -20.69
CA GLN A 141 -2.34 13.26 -19.64
C GLN A 141 -1.41 13.81 -18.56
N MET A 142 -0.43 14.66 -18.90
CA MET A 142 0.49 15.23 -17.90
C MET A 142 -0.15 16.34 -17.07
N LEU A 143 -1.06 17.14 -17.64
CA LEU A 143 -1.85 18.08 -16.85
C LEU A 143 -2.73 17.35 -15.83
N LYS A 144 -3.34 16.24 -16.25
CA LYS A 144 -4.11 15.38 -15.34
C LYS A 144 -3.26 14.78 -14.23
N LEU A 145 -1.99 14.43 -14.50
CA LEU A 145 -1.07 13.91 -13.49
C LEU A 145 -0.92 14.89 -12.33
N GLN A 146 -0.64 16.16 -12.64
CA GLN A 146 -0.44 17.18 -11.62
C GLN A 146 -1.70 17.40 -10.77
N ASP A 147 -2.88 17.40 -11.40
CA ASP A 147 -4.16 17.48 -10.69
C ASP A 147 -4.39 16.29 -9.76
N ASP A 148 -4.10 15.07 -10.23
CA ASP A 148 -4.27 13.87 -9.44
C ASP A 148 -3.26 13.81 -8.27
N ILE A 149 -2.04 14.31 -8.47
CA ILE A 149 -1.02 14.48 -7.41
C ILE A 149 -1.52 15.48 -6.36
N ASN A 150 -2.06 16.62 -6.79
CA ASN A 150 -2.57 17.65 -5.90
C ASN A 150 -3.81 17.17 -5.10
N LYS A 151 -4.72 16.44 -5.74
CA LYS A 151 -5.88 15.83 -5.06
C LYS A 151 -5.41 14.86 -3.98
N TYR A 152 -4.49 13.96 -4.34
CA TYR A 152 -3.91 13.00 -3.40
C TYR A 152 -3.24 13.70 -2.21
N LYS A 153 -2.48 14.77 -2.45
CA LYS A 153 -1.90 15.62 -1.39
C LYS A 153 -2.94 16.06 -0.38
N ASN A 154 -4.04 16.62 -0.89
CA ASN A 154 -5.06 17.24 -0.06
C ASN A 154 -5.80 16.19 0.77
N GLU A 155 -6.12 15.05 0.17
CA GLU A 155 -6.71 13.89 0.86
C GLU A 155 -5.80 13.38 1.98
N LEU A 156 -4.51 13.23 1.68
CA LEU A 156 -3.51 12.76 2.62
C LEU A 156 -3.30 13.74 3.79
N ILE A 157 -3.20 15.04 3.51
CA ILE A 157 -3.12 16.09 4.54
C ILE A 157 -4.36 16.05 5.43
N TRP A 158 -5.56 15.96 4.83
CA TRP A 158 -6.81 15.88 5.58
C TRP A 158 -6.82 14.66 6.52
N PHE A 159 -6.41 13.50 6.01
CA PHE A 159 -6.32 12.27 6.81
C PHE A 159 -5.32 12.40 7.97
N LYS A 160 -4.13 12.95 7.72
CA LYS A 160 -3.11 13.16 8.76
C LYS A 160 -3.59 14.17 9.82
N LYS A 161 -4.31 15.22 9.43
CA LYS A 161 -4.96 16.16 10.36
C LYS A 161 -6.01 15.48 11.23
N GLN A 162 -6.81 14.56 10.69
CA GLN A 162 -7.74 13.76 11.50
C GLN A 162 -7.01 12.87 12.51
N LYS A 163 -5.90 12.24 12.12
CA LYS A 163 -5.06 11.45 13.05
C LYS A 163 -4.51 12.33 14.17
N LEU A 164 -4.03 13.53 13.85
CA LEU A 164 -3.56 14.50 14.84
C LEU A 164 -4.69 14.91 15.79
N ALA A 165 -5.89 15.21 15.28
CA ALA A 165 -7.06 15.54 16.11
C ALA A 165 -7.41 14.41 17.09
N LYS A 166 -7.37 13.15 16.64
CA LYS A 166 -7.58 11.98 17.51
C LYS A 166 -6.51 11.85 18.59
N VAL A 167 -5.24 12.09 18.26
CA VAL A 167 -4.16 12.11 19.25
C VAL A 167 -4.40 13.23 20.27
N ASN A 168 -4.77 14.42 19.82
CA ASN A 168 -5.03 15.56 20.70
C ASN A 168 -6.20 15.28 21.65
N HIS A 169 -7.26 14.63 21.16
CA HIS A 169 -8.37 14.18 21.96
C HIS A 169 -7.92 13.21 23.06
N ASP A 170 -7.07 12.22 22.75
CA ASP A 170 -6.55 11.29 23.77
C ASP A 170 -5.80 12.01 24.91
N TYR A 171 -5.05 13.07 24.55
CA TYR A 171 -4.30 13.88 25.51
C TYR A 171 -5.21 14.80 26.34
N GLN A 172 -6.31 15.30 25.77
CA GLN A 172 -7.29 16.14 26.48
C GLN A 172 -8.10 15.35 27.51
N TYR A 173 -8.52 14.13 27.14
CA TYR A 173 -9.40 13.30 27.97
C TYR A 173 -8.65 12.21 28.77
N HIS A 174 -7.33 12.37 28.95
CA HIS A 174 -6.46 11.48 29.74
C HIS A 174 -6.59 9.99 29.38
N GLN A 175 -6.91 9.64 28.13
CA GLN A 175 -6.84 8.25 27.63
C GLN A 175 -5.39 7.82 27.34
N LEU A 176 -4.44 8.43 28.03
CA LEU A 176 -3.04 8.07 28.02
C LEU A 176 -2.80 7.25 29.26
N ILE A 177 -2.73 5.94 29.07
CA ILE A 177 -2.19 4.92 29.99
C ILE A 177 -2.19 5.42 31.43
N SER A 178 -3.38 5.59 31.98
CA SER A 178 -3.49 5.88 33.40
C SER A 178 -3.20 4.56 34.09
N ALA A 179 -2.26 4.55 35.05
CA ALA A 179 -1.98 3.36 35.85
C ALA A 179 -3.23 2.85 36.60
N SER A 180 -4.29 3.66 36.66
CA SER A 180 -5.61 3.35 37.22
C SER A 180 -6.50 2.46 36.33
N ASP A 181 -6.26 2.36 35.02
CA ASP A 181 -7.11 1.53 34.15
C ASP A 181 -6.83 0.02 34.28
N ALA A 182 -5.84 -0.37 35.10
CA ALA A 182 -5.56 -1.75 35.43
C ALA A 182 -6.49 -2.30 36.55
N GLU A 183 -7.28 -1.46 37.21
CA GLU A 183 -8.12 -1.85 38.34
C GLU A 183 -9.58 -2.21 37.98
N THR A 184 -9.98 -2.17 36.70
CA THR A 184 -11.40 -2.41 36.33
C THR A 184 -11.64 -3.48 35.28
N LYS A 185 -10.80 -4.52 35.24
CA LYS A 185 -11.08 -5.75 34.45
C LYS A 185 -10.64 -7.04 35.16
N GLU A 186 -10.98 -7.17 36.43
CA GLU A 186 -11.19 -8.49 37.04
C GLU A 186 -12.57 -8.45 37.71
N ASP A 187 -13.59 -8.90 36.98
CA ASP A 187 -14.50 -9.96 37.42
C ASP A 187 -15.77 -9.96 36.54
N LYS A 188 -15.79 -10.88 35.57
CA LYS A 188 -17.00 -11.47 35.00
C LYS A 188 -16.59 -12.71 34.21
N THR A 189 -16.31 -13.76 35.00
CA THR A 189 -16.74 -15.13 34.78
C THR A 189 -16.94 -15.62 33.34
N ARG A 190 -16.07 -16.57 32.96
CA ARG A 190 -16.38 -17.79 32.20
C ARG A 190 -17.88 -18.09 32.12
N THR A 191 -18.45 -17.98 30.92
CA THR A 191 -19.40 -18.95 30.35
C THR A 191 -19.27 -18.87 28.85
N GLY A 192 -19.10 -20.03 28.22
CA GLY A 192 -18.65 -20.16 26.85
C GLY A 192 -19.65 -19.75 25.78
N SER A 193 -19.11 -19.44 24.61
CA SER A 193 -19.54 -19.93 23.29
C SER A 193 -18.76 -19.12 22.27
N THR A 194 -17.86 -19.79 21.57
CA THR A 194 -17.26 -19.29 20.33
C THR A 194 -18.31 -19.38 19.22
N PRO A 195 -18.66 -18.29 18.53
CA PRO A 195 -19.03 -18.36 17.14
C PRO A 195 -17.77 -18.09 16.31
N PHE A 196 -17.27 -19.17 15.76
CA PHE A 196 -16.55 -19.22 14.50
C PHE A 196 -17.30 -18.39 13.45
N LEU A 197 -16.65 -17.35 12.92
CA LEU A 197 -17.00 -16.75 11.63
C LEU A 197 -15.73 -16.68 10.79
N GLU A 198 -15.72 -17.68 9.92
CA GLU A 198 -15.00 -17.89 8.68
C GLU A 198 -15.12 -16.68 7.73
N GLY A 199 -14.04 -16.43 6.97
CA GLY A 199 -14.11 -15.77 5.66
C GLY A 199 -13.83 -14.27 5.64
N ASP A 200 -12.59 -13.90 5.30
CA ASP A 200 -12.35 -12.95 4.20
C ASP A 200 -10.91 -13.10 3.70
N THR A 201 -10.81 -13.85 2.62
CA THR A 201 -9.60 -14.18 1.85
C THR A 201 -9.17 -12.95 1.05
N PHE A 202 -8.00 -12.38 1.35
CA PHE A 202 -7.33 -11.44 0.45
C PHE A 202 -6.48 -12.23 -0.56
N PRO A 203 -6.57 -11.96 -1.88
CA PRO A 203 -5.79 -12.69 -2.88
C PRO A 203 -4.31 -12.30 -2.81
N GLN A 204 -3.47 -13.30 -2.67
CA GLN A 204 -2.03 -13.19 -2.82
C GLN A 204 -1.69 -13.57 -4.28
N GLU A 205 -1.37 -12.59 -5.11
CA GLU A 205 -0.77 -12.84 -6.43
C GLU A 205 0.75 -12.80 -6.33
N SER A 206 1.40 -13.90 -6.76
CA SER A 206 2.64 -14.02 -7.56
C SER A 206 3.23 -15.44 -7.40
N PRO A 207 4.15 -15.92 -8.26
CA PRO A 207 4.08 -16.06 -9.71
C PRO A 207 4.44 -17.49 -10.20
N GLY A 208 3.88 -17.89 -11.34
CA GLY A 208 4.51 -18.74 -12.38
C GLY A 208 4.93 -20.18 -12.07
N THR A 209 4.27 -21.16 -12.71
CA THR A 209 4.97 -22.13 -13.59
C THR A 209 4.01 -22.75 -14.60
N SER A 210 4.40 -22.57 -15.87
CA SER A 210 4.14 -23.36 -17.08
C SER A 210 3.61 -24.78 -16.91
N ARG A 211 2.51 -25.11 -17.61
CA ARG A 211 2.47 -26.30 -18.48
C ARG A 211 1.35 -26.23 -19.53
N MET A 212 1.78 -26.28 -20.79
CA MET A 212 0.96 -26.58 -21.97
C MET A 212 0.40 -28.01 -21.91
N ASP A 213 -0.83 -28.20 -22.40
CA ASP A 213 -1.14 -28.99 -23.62
C ASP A 213 -2.67 -28.99 -23.84
N THR A 214 -3.17 -28.30 -24.87
CA THR A 214 -3.45 -28.73 -26.25
C THR A 214 -4.80 -29.41 -26.49
N ARG A 215 -5.41 -28.96 -27.60
CA ARG A 215 -6.42 -29.58 -28.49
C ARG A 215 -7.90 -29.33 -28.25
N GLY A 216 -8.54 -28.95 -29.36
CA GLY A 216 -9.92 -29.31 -29.69
C GLY A 216 -10.84 -28.10 -29.82
N ALA A 217 -10.71 -27.27 -30.85
CA ALA A 217 -11.37 -27.46 -32.15
C ALA A 217 -12.88 -27.15 -32.17
N ARG A 218 -13.25 -26.34 -33.16
CA ARG A 218 -14.58 -26.16 -33.77
C ARG A 218 -15.61 -25.36 -32.97
N ARG A 219 -16.57 -24.66 -33.58
CA ARG A 219 -16.85 -24.19 -34.95
C ARG A 219 -18.27 -23.60 -34.83
N MET A 220 -18.48 -22.43 -35.44
CA MET A 220 -19.75 -21.93 -35.98
C MET A 220 -20.83 -21.35 -35.06
N GLN A 221 -21.35 -20.23 -35.60
CA GLN A 221 -22.74 -19.76 -35.62
C GLN A 221 -23.23 -18.80 -34.53
N SER A 222 -23.22 -17.52 -34.91
CA SER A 222 -24.34 -16.56 -34.75
C SER A 222 -25.55 -17.03 -35.61
N PRO A 223 -26.73 -16.36 -35.64
CA PRO A 223 -27.26 -15.21 -34.89
C PRO A 223 -28.75 -15.41 -34.44
N ALA A 224 -29.41 -14.34 -33.95
CA ALA A 224 -30.85 -13.99 -34.07
C ALA A 224 -31.39 -13.39 -32.75
N GLU A 225 -31.63 -12.08 -32.69
CA GLU A 225 -32.90 -11.40 -33.00
C GLU A 225 -33.97 -11.52 -31.89
N GLY A 226 -34.52 -10.37 -31.46
CA GLY A 226 -35.89 -10.36 -30.95
C GLY A 226 -36.28 -9.27 -29.94
N LYS A 227 -36.77 -8.13 -30.47
CA LYS A 227 -37.95 -7.34 -30.02
C LYS A 227 -37.87 -6.62 -28.65
N ARG A 228 -37.94 -5.28 -28.58
CA ARG A 228 -39.00 -4.28 -28.91
C ARG A 228 -40.05 -4.11 -27.80
N GLU A 229 -40.37 -2.83 -27.55
CA GLU A 229 -41.48 -2.18 -26.82
C GLU A 229 -41.11 -1.67 -25.40
N GLU A 230 -40.90 -0.37 -25.19
CA GLU A 230 -41.84 0.79 -25.24
C GLU A 230 -43.04 0.71 -24.28
N ARG A 231 -42.94 1.46 -23.16
CA ARG A 231 -43.98 2.31 -22.56
C ARG A 231 -43.36 3.03 -21.34
N ASN A 232 -42.93 4.29 -21.45
CA ASN A 232 -43.69 5.55 -21.48
C ASN A 232 -44.40 5.88 -20.15
N THR A 233 -44.12 7.11 -19.66
CA THR A 233 -44.97 8.02 -18.86
C THR A 233 -45.41 7.60 -17.44
N SER A 234 -45.54 8.44 -16.40
CA SER A 234 -45.47 9.89 -16.20
C SER A 234 -45.65 10.23 -14.70
N TYR A 235 -45.38 11.51 -14.35
CA TYR A 235 -45.77 12.29 -13.16
C TYR A 235 -45.02 12.05 -11.84
N ARG A 236 -44.19 12.98 -11.34
CA ARG A 236 -44.43 14.35 -10.79
C ARG A 236 -44.88 14.30 -9.32
N GLY A 237 -43.99 14.74 -8.43
CA GLY A 237 -44.33 15.00 -7.02
C GLY A 237 -43.21 15.77 -6.32
N LYS A 238 -43.30 17.11 -6.33
CA LYS A 238 -42.45 18.03 -5.55
C LYS A 238 -42.88 18.05 -4.07
N PRO A 239 -42.01 18.56 -3.15
CA PRO A 239 -42.08 18.29 -1.71
C PRO A 239 -42.93 19.31 -0.94
N PRO A 240 -43.31 19.02 0.32
CA PRO A 240 -43.90 20.01 1.21
C PRO A 240 -42.84 20.76 2.03
N LEU A 241 -42.98 22.09 2.04
CA LEU A 241 -42.48 23.02 3.04
C LEU A 241 -43.52 23.18 4.17
N ARG A 242 -43.08 23.23 5.43
CA ARG A 242 -43.69 24.04 6.52
C ARG A 242 -42.72 24.04 7.72
N LYS A 243 -42.13 25.20 8.07
CA LYS A 243 -42.52 26.15 9.15
C LYS A 243 -42.67 25.42 10.50
N ARG A 244 -41.84 25.69 11.50
CA ARG A 244 -41.61 26.98 12.19
C ARG A 244 -40.21 27.00 12.81
#